data_AF-A0A371MD61-F1
#
_entry.id   AF-A0A371MD61-F1
#
_cell.length_a   1.000
_cell.length_b   1.000
_cell.length_c   1.000
_cell.angle_alpha   90.00
_cell.angle_beta   90.00
_cell.angle_gamma   90.00
#
_symmetry.space_group_name_H-M   'P 1'
#
loop_
_entity.id
_entity.type
_entity.pdbx_description
1 polymer ?
#
loop_
_entity_poly.entity_id
_entity_poly.type
_entity_poly.pdbx_seq_one_letter_code
_entity_poly.pdbx_strand_id
1 'polypeptide(L)'
;MADISVPSLILFIASIVVAAGVSGVLIDTVTGISSSLDERGGDVSTEIRTDIEVISDPQAGVYDGANDNLSIYVKNTGLRTLPATSGGFDIIVGGQYQTNVTVNVVDGTEWRPSNVIELTVTDIALSSGDYRMTVVVDGDEEVFEFRVS
;
A
#
# COMPACT_ATOMS: atom_id res chain seq x y z
N MET A 1 72.51 -3.18 -10.14
CA MET A 1 71.15 -3.76 -10.29
C MET A 1 70.20 -2.95 -9.42
N ALA A 2 69.64 -1.86 -9.95
CA ALA A 2 68.72 -0.96 -9.22
C ALA A 2 67.52 -0.49 -10.08
N ASP A 3 67.41 -0.95 -11.32
CA ASP A 3 66.52 -0.39 -12.35
C ASP A 3 65.06 -0.86 -12.31
N ILE A 4 64.73 -1.89 -11.53
CA ILE A 4 63.39 -2.52 -11.57
C ILE A 4 62.49 -2.06 -10.41
N SER A 5 63.04 -1.33 -9.44
CA SER A 5 62.33 -0.96 -8.19
C SER A 5 61.23 0.09 -8.42
N VAL A 6 61.56 1.19 -9.11
CA VAL A 6 60.64 2.33 -9.28
C VAL A 6 59.39 1.99 -10.10
N PRO A 7 59.48 1.29 -11.25
CA PRO A 7 58.30 0.92 -12.03
C PRO A 7 57.35 -0.01 -11.26
N SER A 8 57.90 -0.95 -10.49
CA SER A 8 57.11 -1.89 -9.68
C SER A 8 56.33 -1.19 -8.56
N LEU A 9 56.95 -0.18 -7.92
CA LEU A 9 56.30 0.63 -6.89
C LEU A 9 55.16 1.47 -7.48
N ILE A 10 55.34 2.05 -8.66
CA ILE A 10 54.30 2.83 -9.34
C ILE A 10 53.09 1.94 -9.67
N LEU A 11 53.32 0.75 -10.22
CA LEU A 11 52.25 -0.20 -10.52
C LEU A 11 51.53 -0.70 -9.26
N PHE A 12 52.26 -0.87 -8.15
CA PHE A 12 51.69 -1.23 -6.86
C PHE A 12 50.76 -0.14 -6.30
N ILE A 13 51.17 1.13 -6.37
CA ILE A 13 50.32 2.23 -5.93
C ILE A 13 49.10 2.39 -6.85
N ALA A 14 49.30 2.29 -8.17
CA ALA A 14 48.21 2.37 -9.14
C ALA A 14 47.16 1.27 -8.92
N SER A 15 47.58 0.03 -8.64
CA SER A 15 46.65 -1.07 -8.37
C SER A 15 45.87 -0.88 -7.07
N ILE A 16 46.49 -0.33 -6.02
CA ILE A 16 45.81 0.00 -4.76
C ILE A 16 44.74 1.08 -4.99
N VAL A 17 45.05 2.13 -5.76
CA VAL A 17 44.08 3.20 -6.06
C VAL A 17 42.87 2.64 -6.82
N VAL A 18 43.12 1.80 -7.82
CA VAL A 18 42.04 1.13 -8.56
C VAL A 18 41.24 0.21 -7.64
N ALA A 19 41.91 -0.60 -6.82
CA ALA A 19 41.26 -1.49 -5.87
C ALA A 19 40.40 -0.73 -4.85
N ALA A 20 40.88 0.41 -4.35
CA ALA A 20 40.14 1.28 -3.46
C ALA A 20 38.90 1.87 -4.15
N GLY A 21 39.04 2.33 -5.40
CA GLY A 21 37.91 2.84 -6.19
C GLY A 21 36.82 1.80 -6.43
N VAL A 22 37.20 0.57 -6.82
CA VAL A 22 36.25 -0.55 -7.00
C VAL A 22 35.58 -0.91 -5.68
N SER A 23 36.34 -0.98 -4.59
CA SER A 23 35.80 -1.27 -3.26
C SER A 23 34.78 -0.22 -2.83
N GLY A 24 35.03 1.06 -3.10
CA GLY A 24 34.10 2.14 -2.80
C GLY A 24 32.73 1.96 -3.48
N VAL A 25 32.74 1.67 -4.79
CA VAL A 25 31.49 1.44 -5.55
C VAL A 25 30.77 0.18 -5.07
N LEU A 26 31.50 -0.90 -4.76
CA LEU A 26 30.89 -2.12 -4.23
C LEU A 26 30.22 -1.88 -2.88
N ILE A 27 30.86 -1.15 -1.98
CA ILE A 27 30.29 -0.81 -0.66
C ILE A 27 29.02 0.04 -0.82
N ASP A 28 29.06 1.05 -1.68
CA ASP A 28 27.91 1.91 -1.97
C ASP A 28 26.73 1.10 -2.53
N THR A 29 27.01 0.22 -3.50
CA THR A 29 25.99 -0.66 -4.10
C THR A 29 25.38 -1.60 -3.06
N VAL A 30 26.19 -2.25 -2.23
CA VAL A 30 25.70 -3.17 -1.19
C VAL A 30 24.88 -2.41 -0.14
N THR A 31 25.31 -1.20 0.23
CA THR A 31 24.59 -0.35 1.19
C THR A 31 23.22 0.04 0.63
N GLY A 32 23.17 0.45 -0.64
CA GLY A 32 21.90 0.77 -1.31
C GLY A 32 20.96 -0.43 -1.46
N ILE A 33 21.50 -1.62 -1.71
CA ILE A 33 20.71 -2.86 -1.72
C ILE A 33 20.17 -3.15 -0.31
N SER A 34 21.01 -3.05 0.72
CA SER A 34 20.60 -3.30 2.11
C SER A 34 19.47 -2.37 2.54
N SER A 35 19.59 -1.07 2.28
CA SER A 35 18.54 -0.11 2.64
C SER A 35 17.23 -0.39 1.89
N SER A 36 17.32 -0.75 0.62
CA SER A 36 16.13 -1.11 -0.19
C SER A 36 15.46 -2.39 0.32
N LEU A 37 16.26 -3.36 0.79
CA LEU A 37 15.74 -4.59 1.40
C LEU A 37 15.09 -4.33 2.75
N ASP A 38 15.67 -3.48 3.58
CA ASP A 38 15.10 -3.10 4.87
C ASP A 38 13.75 -2.39 4.69
N GLU A 39 13.66 -1.45 3.74
CA GLU A 39 12.41 -0.76 3.41
C GLU A 39 11.36 -1.71 2.85
N ARG A 40 11.74 -2.56 1.87
CA ARG A 40 10.82 -3.57 1.34
C ARG A 40 10.36 -4.58 2.40
N GLY A 41 11.24 -4.95 3.33
CA GLY A 41 10.90 -5.82 4.45
C GLY A 41 9.90 -5.16 5.40
N GLY A 42 10.05 -3.86 5.65
CA GLY A 42 9.12 -3.04 6.40
C GLY A 42 7.73 -2.99 5.76
N ASP A 43 7.66 -2.71 4.46
CA ASP A 43 6.41 -2.62 3.70
C ASP A 43 5.67 -3.97 3.65
N VAL A 44 6.37 -5.05 3.31
CA VAL A 44 5.78 -6.39 3.28
C VAL A 44 5.29 -6.81 4.67
N SER A 45 6.03 -6.47 5.72
CA SER A 45 5.58 -6.74 7.09
C SER A 45 4.35 -5.91 7.46
N THR A 46 4.25 -4.69 6.95
CA THR A 46 3.09 -3.81 7.13
C THR A 46 1.87 -4.42 6.43
N GLU A 47 2.00 -4.82 5.17
CA GLU A 47 0.99 -5.48 4.35
C GLU A 47 0.50 -6.79 5.00
N ILE A 48 1.38 -7.71 5.40
CA ILE A 48 0.99 -8.97 6.08
C ILE A 48 0.21 -8.75 7.39
N ARG A 49 0.41 -7.60 8.05
CA ARG A 49 -0.27 -7.26 9.30
C ARG A 49 -1.54 -6.43 9.09
N THR A 50 -1.76 -5.95 7.86
CA THR A 50 -3.00 -5.35 7.40
C THR A 50 -3.87 -6.45 6.82
N ASP A 51 -5.12 -6.51 7.24
CA ASP A 51 -6.11 -7.41 6.64
C ASP A 51 -7.46 -6.74 6.89
N ILE A 52 -8.23 -6.54 5.82
CA ILE A 52 -9.55 -5.93 5.86
C ILE A 52 -10.55 -6.87 5.21
N GLU A 53 -11.81 -6.81 5.63
CA GLU A 53 -12.89 -7.64 5.08
C GLU A 53 -14.15 -6.80 4.92
N VAL A 54 -14.79 -6.90 3.76
CA VAL A 54 -16.09 -6.25 3.54
C VAL A 54 -17.21 -7.13 4.09
N ILE A 55 -17.94 -6.64 5.09
CA ILE A 55 -19.00 -7.41 5.77
C ILE A 55 -20.41 -7.03 5.31
N SER A 56 -20.53 -6.14 4.33
CA SER A 56 -21.81 -5.74 3.75
C SER A 56 -22.47 -6.87 2.97
N ASP A 57 -23.80 -6.92 2.98
CA ASP A 57 -24.58 -7.84 2.15
C ASP A 57 -24.88 -7.18 0.78
N PRO A 58 -24.54 -7.83 -0.34
CA PRO A 58 -24.77 -7.29 -1.69
C PRO A 58 -26.25 -7.12 -2.06
N GLN A 59 -27.18 -7.77 -1.35
CA GLN A 59 -28.63 -7.65 -1.58
C GLN A 59 -29.33 -6.70 -0.59
N ALA A 60 -28.63 -6.18 0.41
CA ALA A 60 -29.22 -5.32 1.43
C ALA A 60 -29.45 -3.86 0.99
N GLY A 61 -29.25 -3.54 -0.29
CA GLY A 61 -29.43 -2.18 -0.81
C GLY A 61 -28.30 -1.24 -0.41
N VAL A 62 -27.05 -1.63 -0.70
CA VAL A 62 -25.84 -0.85 -0.43
C VAL A 62 -25.79 0.51 -1.16
N TYR A 63 -26.52 0.64 -2.26
CA TYR A 63 -26.61 1.85 -3.07
C TYR A 63 -27.97 2.51 -2.89
N ASP A 64 -27.95 3.78 -2.50
CA ASP A 64 -29.11 4.66 -2.43
C ASP A 64 -29.15 5.56 -3.67
N GLY A 65 -29.95 5.17 -4.67
CA GLY A 65 -30.13 5.94 -5.91
C GLY A 65 -30.94 7.24 -5.75
N ALA A 66 -31.52 7.52 -4.57
CA ALA A 66 -32.16 8.81 -4.33
C ALA A 66 -31.14 9.89 -3.92
N ASN A 67 -30.03 9.48 -3.28
CA ASN A 67 -28.97 10.36 -2.79
C ASN A 67 -27.63 10.14 -3.51
N ASP A 68 -27.58 9.24 -4.50
CA ASP A 68 -26.36 8.83 -5.22
C ASP A 68 -25.22 8.44 -4.27
N ASN A 69 -25.57 7.65 -3.26
CA ASN A 69 -24.66 7.29 -2.18
C ASN A 69 -24.48 5.78 -2.06
N LEU A 70 -23.22 5.33 -2.00
CA LEU A 70 -22.86 3.92 -1.80
C LEU A 70 -22.24 3.76 -0.42
N SER A 71 -22.90 3.01 0.47
CA SER A 71 -22.43 2.76 1.83
C SER A 71 -22.09 1.28 2.04
N ILE A 72 -20.86 1.02 2.48
CA ILE A 72 -20.39 -0.33 2.81
C ILE A 72 -19.74 -0.36 4.20
N TYR A 73 -19.72 -1.54 4.80
CA TYR A 73 -19.08 -1.79 6.09
C TYR A 73 -17.83 -2.63 5.88
N VAL A 74 -16.71 -2.11 6.39
CA VAL A 74 -15.40 -2.76 6.28
C VAL A 74 -14.87 -3.03 7.68
N LYS A 75 -14.50 -4.28 7.95
CA LYS A 75 -13.94 -4.70 9.23
C LYS A 75 -12.42 -4.81 9.10
N ASN A 76 -11.70 -4.37 10.12
CA ASN A 76 -10.28 -4.64 10.24
C ASN A 76 -10.10 -6.04 10.86
N THR A 77 -9.66 -7.00 10.06
CA THR A 77 -9.35 -8.38 10.48
C THR A 77 -7.86 -8.58 10.78
N GLY A 78 -7.04 -7.58 10.49
CA GLY A 78 -5.60 -7.56 10.70
C GLY A 78 -5.18 -7.35 12.16
N LEU A 79 -3.89 -7.05 12.33
CA LEU A 79 -3.23 -6.96 13.63
C LEU A 79 -2.86 -5.53 14.03
N ARG A 80 -3.00 -4.56 13.12
CA ARG A 80 -2.63 -3.16 13.32
C ARG A 80 -3.86 -2.26 13.29
N THR A 81 -3.82 -1.17 14.04
CA THR A 81 -4.80 -0.08 13.90
C THR A 81 -4.56 0.67 12.60
N LEU A 82 -5.60 0.83 11.80
CA LEU A 82 -5.56 1.52 10.52
C LEU A 82 -6.12 2.95 10.65
N PRO A 83 -5.64 3.92 9.85
CA PRO A 83 -6.17 5.28 9.87
C PRO A 83 -7.57 5.31 9.22
N ALA A 84 -8.59 5.69 10.00
CA ALA A 84 -9.95 5.89 9.50
C ALA A 84 -10.14 7.28 8.88
N THR A 85 -9.28 7.66 7.93
CA THR A 85 -9.33 8.96 7.25
C THR A 85 -9.58 8.76 5.76
N SER A 86 -10.21 9.73 5.10
CA SER A 86 -10.56 9.63 3.67
C SER A 86 -9.36 9.47 2.74
N GLY A 87 -8.15 9.86 3.16
CA GLY A 87 -6.92 9.67 2.39
C GLY A 87 -6.20 8.35 2.63
N GLY A 88 -6.71 7.49 3.52
CA GLY A 88 -6.13 6.17 3.81
C GLY A 88 -6.69 5.04 2.96
N PHE A 89 -7.65 5.34 2.07
CA PHE A 89 -8.36 4.36 1.27
C PHE A 89 -8.29 4.75 -0.20
N ASP A 90 -7.99 3.78 -1.04
CA ASP A 90 -8.20 3.89 -2.47
C ASP A 90 -9.45 3.09 -2.83
N ILE A 91 -10.46 3.79 -3.35
CA ILE A 91 -11.75 3.18 -3.70
C ILE A 91 -11.97 3.29 -5.18
N ILE A 92 -12.26 2.15 -5.79
CA ILE A 92 -12.51 2.00 -7.21
C ILE A 92 -13.88 1.37 -7.35
N VAL A 93 -14.81 2.03 -8.03
CA VAL A 93 -16.15 1.50 -8.31
C VAL A 93 -16.35 1.44 -9.80
N GLY A 94 -16.66 0.24 -10.33
CA GLY A 94 -16.87 0.05 -11.77
C GLY A 94 -15.66 0.42 -12.63
N GLY A 95 -14.45 0.35 -12.08
CA GLY A 95 -13.22 0.76 -12.75
C GLY A 95 -12.96 2.28 -12.76
N GLN A 96 -13.68 3.07 -11.97
CA GLN A 96 -13.44 4.50 -11.78
C GLN A 96 -13.01 4.79 -10.34
N TYR A 97 -11.92 5.54 -10.19
CA TYR A 97 -11.41 5.98 -8.89
C TYR A 97 -12.33 7.04 -8.28
N GLN A 98 -12.62 6.90 -6.99
CA GLN A 98 -13.55 7.76 -6.27
C GLN A 98 -12.81 8.63 -5.26
N THR A 99 -13.03 9.94 -5.31
CA THR A 99 -12.41 10.91 -4.38
C THR A 99 -13.35 11.36 -3.28
N ASN A 100 -14.66 11.26 -3.50
CA ASN A 100 -15.70 11.74 -2.58
C ASN A 100 -16.06 10.63 -1.60
N VAL A 101 -15.12 10.36 -0.69
CA VAL A 101 -15.22 9.26 0.27
C VAL A 101 -15.26 9.83 1.68
N THR A 102 -16.26 9.42 2.44
CA THR A 102 -16.36 9.66 3.88
C THR A 102 -16.19 8.34 4.63
N VAL A 103 -15.39 8.38 5.68
CA VAL A 103 -15.11 7.22 6.54
C VAL A 103 -15.59 7.55 7.95
N ASN A 104 -16.39 6.67 8.53
CA ASN A 104 -16.88 6.79 9.89
C ASN A 104 -16.60 5.49 10.67
N VAL A 105 -16.03 5.60 11.86
CA VAL A 105 -15.81 4.42 12.72
C VAL A 105 -17.11 4.12 13.45
N VAL A 106 -17.66 2.93 13.25
CA VAL A 106 -18.97 2.53 13.81
C VAL A 106 -18.84 2.21 15.30
N ASP A 107 -17.80 1.45 15.65
CA ASP A 107 -17.66 0.82 16.98
C ASP A 107 -16.58 1.49 17.85
N GLY A 108 -16.21 2.74 17.60
CA GLY A 108 -15.16 3.41 18.37
C GLY A 108 -14.66 4.73 17.79
N THR A 109 -13.47 5.15 18.23
CA THR A 109 -12.81 6.39 17.79
C THR A 109 -11.67 6.15 16.79
N GLU A 110 -11.19 4.91 16.71
CA GLU A 110 -10.09 4.48 15.85
C GLU A 110 -10.42 3.12 15.24
N TRP A 111 -9.90 2.82 14.06
CA TRP A 111 -10.16 1.55 13.38
C TRP A 111 -9.14 0.49 13.80
N ARG A 112 -9.31 0.00 15.02
CA ARG A 112 -8.46 -1.04 15.62
C ARG A 112 -8.81 -2.42 15.06
N PRO A 113 -7.95 -3.43 15.25
CA PRO A 113 -8.31 -4.81 14.98
C PRO A 113 -9.68 -5.17 15.55
N SER A 114 -10.50 -5.83 14.75
CA SER A 114 -11.91 -6.18 14.97
C SER A 114 -12.93 -5.06 14.91
N ASN A 115 -12.54 -3.78 14.78
CA ASN A 115 -13.51 -2.70 14.59
C ASN A 115 -14.01 -2.60 13.15
N VAL A 116 -15.19 -2.01 13.00
CA VAL A 116 -15.85 -1.78 11.72
C VAL A 116 -15.89 -0.29 11.43
N ILE A 117 -15.65 0.05 10.17
CA ILE A 117 -15.91 1.37 9.60
C ILE A 117 -17.09 1.28 8.63
N GLU A 118 -17.82 2.37 8.55
CA GLU A 118 -18.75 2.67 7.47
C GLU A 118 -18.02 3.55 6.47
N LEU A 119 -17.93 3.05 5.25
CA LEU A 119 -17.33 3.74 4.13
C LEU A 119 -18.45 4.18 3.17
N THR A 120 -18.51 5.48 2.92
CA THR A 120 -19.60 6.12 2.19
C THR A 120 -19.03 6.91 1.03
N VAL A 121 -19.40 6.52 -0.20
CA VAL A 121 -19.00 7.18 -1.44
C VAL A 121 -20.17 7.98 -1.97
N THR A 122 -20.02 9.31 -2.02
CA THR A 122 -21.07 10.23 -2.46
C THR A 122 -20.87 10.66 -3.92
N ASP A 123 -21.93 11.19 -4.53
CA ASP A 123 -21.95 11.68 -5.92
C ASP A 123 -21.64 10.59 -6.96
N ILE A 124 -22.02 9.35 -6.69
CA ILE A 124 -21.82 8.23 -7.61
C ILE A 124 -23.12 7.85 -8.31
N ALA A 125 -23.22 8.18 -9.59
CA ALA A 125 -24.37 7.81 -10.42
C ALA A 125 -24.15 6.42 -11.02
N LEU A 126 -24.82 5.40 -10.45
CA LEU A 126 -24.82 4.03 -10.96
C LEU A 126 -26.16 3.72 -11.64
N SER A 127 -26.12 3.12 -12.82
CA SER A 127 -27.32 2.57 -13.46
C SER A 127 -27.68 1.22 -12.88
N SER A 128 -28.83 0.64 -13.25
CA SER A 128 -29.12 -0.76 -12.89
C SER A 128 -28.12 -1.69 -13.58
N GLY A 129 -27.58 -2.66 -12.82
CA GLY A 129 -26.52 -3.53 -13.29
C GLY A 129 -25.68 -4.13 -12.17
N ASP A 130 -24.70 -4.94 -12.56
CA ASP A 130 -23.70 -5.52 -11.65
C ASP A 130 -22.47 -4.62 -11.60
N TYR A 131 -22.03 -4.29 -10.39
CA TYR A 131 -20.87 -3.45 -10.14
C TYR A 131 -19.89 -4.14 -9.19
N ARG A 132 -18.61 -3.84 -9.42
CA ARG A 132 -17.51 -4.23 -8.54
C ARG A 132 -16.95 -2.97 -7.88
N MET A 133 -16.89 -3.00 -6.56
CA MET A 133 -16.15 -2.07 -5.75
C MET A 133 -14.85 -2.74 -5.29
N THR A 134 -13.77 -2.00 -5.28
CA THR A 134 -12.47 -2.44 -4.81
C THR A 134 -11.97 -1.40 -3.82
N VAL A 135 -11.62 -1.87 -2.63
CA VAL A 135 -11.15 -1.06 -1.51
C VAL A 135 -9.73 -1.49 -1.24
N VAL A 136 -8.80 -0.53 -1.27
CA VAL A 136 -7.38 -0.80 -1.01
C VAL A 136 -6.92 0.04 0.18
N VAL A 137 -6.24 -0.59 1.14
CA VAL A 137 -5.71 0.06 2.35
C VAL A 137 -4.36 -0.55 2.70
N ASP A 138 -3.31 0.28 2.84
CA ASP A 138 -1.96 -0.15 3.26
C ASP A 138 -1.44 -1.42 2.52
N GLY A 139 -1.83 -1.57 1.24
CA GLY A 139 -1.44 -2.70 0.37
C GLY A 139 -2.43 -3.86 0.31
N ASP A 140 -3.40 -3.94 1.23
CA ASP A 140 -4.44 -4.97 1.21
C ASP A 140 -5.60 -4.55 0.30
N GLU A 141 -6.11 -5.47 -0.53
CA GLU A 141 -7.15 -5.23 -1.53
C GLU A 141 -8.36 -6.12 -1.27
N GLU A 142 -9.52 -5.49 -1.07
CA GLU A 142 -10.79 -6.18 -0.94
C GLU A 142 -11.76 -5.85 -2.06
N VAL A 143 -12.49 -6.88 -2.48
CA VAL A 143 -13.38 -6.82 -3.65
C VAL A 143 -14.80 -7.14 -3.24
N PHE A 144 -15.68 -6.18 -3.45
CA PHE A 144 -17.10 -6.31 -3.17
C PHE A 144 -17.91 -6.21 -4.46
N GLU A 145 -18.64 -7.27 -4.78
CA GLU A 145 -19.55 -7.31 -5.93
C GLU A 145 -20.98 -7.10 -5.45
N PHE A 146 -21.69 -6.15 -6.05
CA PHE A 146 -23.07 -5.85 -5.71
C PHE A 146 -23.89 -5.56 -6.96
N ARG A 147 -25.22 -5.68 -6.83
CA ARG A 147 -26.16 -5.39 -7.89
C ARG A 147 -27.00 -4.17 -7.54
N VAL A 148 -27.07 -3.24 -8.48
CA VAL A 148 -28.01 -2.11 -8.44
C VAL A 148 -29.25 -2.53 -9.23
N SER A 149 -30.41 -2.53 -8.57
CA SER A 149 -31.72 -2.89 -9.15
C SER A 149 -32.58 -1.68 -9.46
#